data_AF-A0A5C1WB68-F1
#
_entry.id   AF-A0A5C1WB68-F1
#
_cell.length_a   1.000
_cell.length_b   1.000
_cell.length_c   1.000
_cell.angle_alpha   90.00
_cell.angle_beta   90.00
_cell.angle_gamma   90.00
#
_symmetry.space_group_name_H-M   'P 1'
#
loop_
_entity.id
_entity.type
_entity.pdbx_description
1 polymer ?
#
loop_
_entity_poly.entity_id
_entity_poly.type
_entity_poly.pdbx_seq_one_letter_code
_entity_poly.pdbx_strand_id
1 'polypeptide(L)' 'MPSLERIRQEVAGVLDLAPEDVPEELNLIEIGLHSLAIMTLLGPISRLAGTRLDYADLAAMPTVRAWNALIERKRAAAL' A
#
# COMPACT_ATOMS: atom_id res chain seq x y z
N MET A 1 3.99 2.99 13.55
CA MET A 1 3.16 3.56 12.47
C MET A 1 3.89 3.35 11.15
N PRO A 2 3.35 2.69 10.10
CA PRO A 2 3.96 2.86 8.79
C PRO A 2 4.16 4.36 8.54
N SER A 3 5.38 4.73 8.17
CA SER A 3 5.59 5.97 7.46
C SER A 3 5.07 5.76 6.03
N LEU A 4 4.46 6.78 5.43
CA LEU A 4 4.12 6.81 4.00
C LEU A 4 5.30 6.33 3.15
N GLU A 5 6.52 6.67 3.57
CA GLU A 5 7.79 6.21 3.02
C GLU A 5 7.89 4.68 2.88
N ARG A 6 7.48 3.90 3.89
CA ARG A 6 7.53 2.43 3.78
C ARG A 6 6.59 1.91 2.70
N ILE A 7 5.40 2.48 2.59
CA ILE A 7 4.44 2.08 1.57
C ILE A 7 4.98 2.45 0.18
N ARG A 8 5.56 3.65 0.04
CA ARG A 8 6.21 4.09 -1.21
C ARG A 8 7.36 3.16 -1.60
N GLN A 9 8.17 2.71 -0.66
CA GLN A 9 9.25 1.75 -0.93
C GLN A 9 8.73 0.41 -1.48
N GLU A 10 7.68 -0.14 -0.88
CA GLU A 10 7.08 -1.40 -1.38
C GLU A 10 6.50 -1.22 -2.78
N VAL A 11 5.76 -0.13 -3.02
CA VAL A 11 5.16 0.18 -4.33
C VAL A 11 6.24 0.42 -5.39
N ALA A 12 7.25 1.22 -5.07
CA ALA A 12 8.37 1.54 -5.93
C ALA A 12 9.14 0.28 -6.35
N GLY A 13 9.38 -0.65 -5.42
CA GLY A 13 10.03 -1.93 -5.72
C GLY A 13 9.22 -2.83 -6.66
N VAL A 14 7.89 -2.72 -6.67
CA VAL A 14 7.02 -3.48 -7.60
C VAL A 14 6.92 -2.80 -8.96
N LEU A 15 6.99 -1.46 -9.02
CA LEU A 15 6.87 -0.68 -10.25
C LEU A 15 8.20 -0.35 -10.92
N ASP A 16 9.32 -0.73 -10.30
CA ASP A 16 10.68 -0.35 -10.74
C ASP A 16 10.85 1.18 -10.85
N LEU A 17 10.31 1.90 -9.86
CA LEU A 17 10.38 3.35 -9.73
C LEU A 17 11.26 3.73 -8.54
N ALA A 18 11.65 5.00 -8.46
CA ALA A 18 12.21 5.54 -7.22
C ALA A 18 11.06 5.79 -6.21
N PRO A 19 11.27 5.59 -4.89
CA PRO A 19 10.25 5.89 -3.88
C PRO A 19 9.71 7.32 -3.99
N GLU A 20 10.57 8.30 -4.28
CA GLU A 20 10.25 9.72 -4.48
C GLU A 20 9.32 10.00 -5.67
N ASP A 21 9.22 9.07 -6.62
CA ASP A 21 8.36 9.19 -7.80
C ASP A 21 6.96 8.60 -7.58
N VAL A 22 6.72 7.89 -6.48
CA VAL A 22 5.39 7.33 -6.14
C VAL A 22 4.53 8.38 -5.43
N PRO A 23 3.50 8.97 -6.09
CA PRO A 23 2.73 10.05 -5.48
C PRO A 23 1.78 9.51 -4.41
N GLU A 24 1.54 10.29 -3.36
CA GLU A 24 0.79 9.79 -2.20
C GLU A 24 -0.73 9.70 -2.44
N GLU A 25 -1.26 10.64 -3.23
CA GLU A 25 -2.69 10.80 -3.52
C GLU A 25 -3.10 10.18 -4.85
N LEU A 26 -2.13 9.93 -5.74
CA LEU A 26 -2.44 9.44 -7.07
C LEU A 26 -2.94 8.00 -6.97
N ASN A 27 -3.95 7.68 -7.77
CA ASN A 27 -4.35 6.31 -7.97
C ASN A 27 -3.18 5.53 -8.59
N LEU A 28 -2.63 4.59 -7.84
CA LEU A 28 -1.42 3.87 -8.23
C LEU A 28 -1.63 3.02 -9.50
N ILE A 29 -2.87 2.69 -9.85
CA ILE A 29 -3.18 2.02 -11.13
C ILE A 29 -2.76 2.89 -12.32
N GLU A 30 -2.82 4.22 -12.19
CA GLU A 30 -2.42 5.17 -13.24
C GLU A 30 -0.91 5.15 -13.52
N ILE A 31 -0.10 4.68 -12.56
CA ILE A 31 1.35 4.50 -12.71
C ILE A 31 1.76 3.02 -12.86
N GLY A 32 0.81 2.16 -13.21
CA GLY A 32 1.09 0.76 -13.57
C GLY A 32 0.83 -0.27 -12.45
N LEU A 33 0.23 0.14 -11.32
CA LEU A 33 -0.11 -0.78 -10.24
C LEU A 33 -1.39 -1.60 -10.55
N HIS A 34 -1.31 -2.45 -11.56
CA HIS A 34 -2.41 -3.32 -11.97
C HIS A 34 -2.65 -4.49 -10.98
N SER A 35 -3.61 -5.36 -11.28
CA SER A 35 -4.08 -6.41 -10.36
C SER A 35 -2.98 -7.32 -9.83
N LEU A 36 -2.03 -7.75 -10.68
CA LEU A 36 -0.93 -8.61 -10.25
C LEU A 36 0.03 -7.88 -9.30
N ALA A 37 0.29 -6.60 -9.55
CA ALA A 37 1.12 -5.76 -8.70
C ALA A 37 0.48 -5.58 -7.30
N ILE A 38 -0.83 -5.36 -7.25
CA ILE A 38 -1.58 -5.32 -5.97
C ILE A 38 -1.46 -6.66 -5.23
N MET A 39 -1.59 -7.78 -5.92
CA MET A 39 -1.46 -9.11 -5.29
C MET A 39 -0.07 -9.32 -4.69
N THR A 40 0.99 -8.86 -5.36
CA THR A 40 2.37 -8.89 -4.83
C THR A 40 2.52 -8.04 -3.57
N LEU A 41 1.82 -6.91 -3.49
CA LEU A 41 1.86 -5.99 -2.35
C LEU A 41 1.03 -6.47 -1.15
N LEU A 42 0.10 -7.41 -1.32
CA LEU A 42 -0.73 -7.90 -0.20
C LEU A 42 0.11 -8.40 0.98
N GLY A 43 1.17 -9.16 0.72
CA GLY A 43 2.05 -9.71 1.77
C GLY A 43 2.78 -8.62 2.56
N PRO A 44 3.59 -7.77 1.91
CA PRO A 44 4.29 -6.67 2.57
C PRO A 44 3.35 -5.71 3.30
N ILE A 45 2.26 -5.28 2.66
CA ILE A 45 1.32 -4.32 3.25
C ILE A 45 0.55 -4.95 4.42
N SER A 46 0.18 -6.25 4.36
CA SER A 46 -0.39 -6.97 5.52
C SER A 46 0.58 -7.03 6.70
N ARG A 47 1.88 -7.23 6.44
CA ARG A 47 2.90 -7.20 7.49
C ARG A 47 3.00 -5.82 8.12
N LEU A 48 2.89 -4.76 7.34
CA LEU A 48 2.76 -3.40 7.88
C LEU A 48 1.45 -3.27 8.68
N ALA A 49 0.33 -3.80 8.23
CA ALA A 49 -0.93 -3.76 8.97
C ALA A 49 -0.91 -4.52 10.29
N GLY A 50 -0.01 -5.50 10.46
CA GLY A 50 -0.03 -6.42 11.60
C GLY A 50 -1.20 -7.41 11.54
N THR A 51 -1.93 -7.45 10.41
CA THR A 51 -3.06 -8.34 10.16
C THR A 51 -3.15 -8.64 8.67
N ARG A 52 -3.85 -9.72 8.31
CA ARG A 52 -4.05 -10.09 6.92
C ARG A 52 -5.02 -9.13 6.25
N LEU A 53 -4.57 -8.50 5.17
CA LEU A 53 -5.39 -7.73 4.24
C LEU A 53 -5.75 -8.60 3.03
N ASP A 54 -6.84 -8.25 2.37
CA ASP A 54 -7.24 -8.86 1.11
C ASP A 54 -7.13 -7.89 -0.07
N TYR A 55 -7.40 -8.39 -1.28
CA TYR A 55 -7.36 -7.58 -2.49
C TYR A 55 -8.35 -6.40 -2.42
N ALA A 56 -9.54 -6.60 -1.85
CA ALA A 56 -10.56 -5.56 -1.79
C ALA A 56 -10.13 -4.42 -0.86
N ASP A 57 -9.46 -4.72 0.25
CA ASP A 57 -8.85 -3.74 1.15
C ASP A 57 -7.91 -2.77 0.39
N LEU A 58 -7.06 -3.28 -0.52
CA LEU A 58 -6.10 -2.46 -1.25
C LEU A 58 -6.67 -1.83 -2.53
N ALA A 59 -7.52 -2.55 -3.25
CA ALA A 59 -8.08 -2.12 -4.53
C ALA A 59 -9.20 -1.08 -4.39
N ALA A 60 -9.85 -0.98 -3.22
CA ALA A 60 -10.91 0.00 -3.00
C ALA A 60 -10.42 1.45 -3.16
N MET A 61 -9.22 1.75 -2.65
CA MET A 61 -8.60 3.06 -2.78
C MET A 61 -7.08 2.87 -2.87
N PRO A 62 -6.54 2.61 -4.07
CA PRO A 62 -5.15 2.23 -4.28
C PRO A 62 -4.25 3.48 -4.27
N THR A 63 -4.24 4.21 -3.17
CA THR A 63 -3.34 5.35 -2.94
C THR A 63 -2.47 5.08 -1.71
N VAL A 64 -1.26 5.62 -1.70
CA VAL A 64 -0.34 5.47 -0.55
C VAL A 64 -1.01 6.02 0.72
N ARG A 65 -1.68 7.18 0.62
CA ARG A 65 -2.37 7.78 1.77
C ARG A 65 -3.50 6.89 2.30
N ALA A 66 -4.32 6.33 1.42
CA ALA A 66 -5.42 5.47 1.82
C ALA A 66 -4.92 4.20 2.52
N TRP A 67 -3.89 3.57 1.97
CA TRP A 67 -3.28 2.38 2.56
C TRP A 67 -2.65 2.66 3.92
N ASN A 68 -2.02 3.83 4.08
CA ASN A 68 -1.50 4.26 5.38
C ASN A 68 -2.60 4.38 6.44
N ALA A 69 -3.70 5.06 6.09
CA ALA A 69 -4.85 5.20 6.99
C ALA A 69 -5.51 3.83 7.32
N LEU A 70 -5.61 2.94 6.33
CA LEU A 70 -6.09 1.58 6.51
C LEU A 70 -5.22 0.81 7.52
N ILE A 71 -3.89 0.85 7.37
CA ILE A 71 -2.96 0.19 8.29
C ILE A 71 -3.12 0.74 9.71
N GLU A 72 -3.13 2.06 9.88
CA GLU A 72 -3.27 2.66 11.22
C GLU A 72 -4.57 2.23 11.89
N ARG A 73 -5.68 2.20 11.15
CA ARG A 73 -6.96 1.69 11.65
C ARG A 73 -6.88 0.22 12.06
N LYS A 74 -6.27 -0.64 11.25
CA LYS A 74 -6.16 -2.08 11.54
C LYS A 74 -5.27 -2.34 12.76
N ARG A 75 -4.19 -1.58 12.94
CA ARG A 75 -3.33 -1.64 14.12
C ARG A 75 -4.04 -1.16 15.39
N ALA A 76 -4.78 -0.05 15.30
CA ALA A 76 -5.54 0.47 16.43
C ALA A 76 -6.64 -0.50 16.89
N ALA A 77 -7.26 -1.25 15.98
CA ALA A 77 -8.26 -2.27 16.30
C ALA A 77 -7.68 -3.57 16.87
N ALA A 78 -6.36 -3.77 16.78
CA ALA A 78 -5.66 -4.95 17.31
C ALA A 78 -5.07 -4.73 18.71
N LEU A 79 -5.25 -3.54 19.28
CA LEU A 79 -4.90 -3.16 20.66
C LEU A 79 -6.12 -3.33 21.57
#